data_AF-A0A2V7JLP4-F1
#
_entry.id   AF-A0A2V7JLP4-F1
#
_cell.length_a   1.000
_cell.length_b   1.000
_cell.length_c   1.000
_cell.angle_alpha   90.00
_cell.angle_beta   90.00
_cell.angle_gamma   90.00
#
_symmetry.space_group_name_H-M   'P 1'
#
loop_
_entity.id
_entity.type
_entity.pdbx_description
1 polymer ?
#
loop_
_entity_poly.entity_id
_entity_poly.type
_entity_poly.pdbx_seq_one_letter_code
_entity_poly.pdbx_strand_id
1 'polypeptide(L)'
;RGDHAFIAVYDVATKALRFLDPSVDSDGEPVWSPDGRRIAFLRIPAGAEGLPFTPQRSGQPWSIRVADVATGVGRGVWVADSGAGSVFREVVAANQLLWGAGDRIVFPWEKDGWTHLYTVPAAGGRATLLTPGGFEVEHVTLSPDRATVVFSSNQDDIERRHIWKVAVSGGPPTAVTKGTGLEWTPVVTGDGRGVAFIQAGTRTPPHPVLQVGSASPRDLAPGAIPAEFPEGALVDPQPVLFPAADGTTIHAQLFLPRGVKGGERRPAVVFFHGR
;
A
#
# COMPACT_ATOMS: atom_id res chain seq x y z
N ARG A 1 -25.11 13.80 -7.98
CA ARG A 1 -25.41 12.71 -7.02
C ARG A 1 -24.31 11.68 -7.24
N GLY A 2 -23.49 11.42 -6.22
CA GLY A 2 -22.30 10.57 -6.27
C GLY A 2 -22.42 9.36 -5.34
N ASP A 3 -23.65 8.87 -5.19
CA ASP A 3 -24.07 7.76 -4.33
C ASP A 3 -23.93 6.38 -5.01
N HIS A 4 -23.61 6.37 -6.31
CA HIS A 4 -23.44 5.15 -7.10
C HIS A 4 -22.44 5.40 -8.23
N ALA A 5 -21.81 4.33 -8.68
CA ALA A 5 -20.81 4.34 -9.76
C ALA A 5 -20.86 3.00 -10.50
N PHE A 6 -20.57 3.01 -11.80
CA PHE A 6 -20.63 1.84 -12.66
C PHE A 6 -19.29 1.59 -13.34
N ILE A 7 -18.98 0.32 -13.61
CA ILE A 7 -17.95 -0.06 -14.56
C ILE A 7 -18.57 -0.32 -15.93
N ALA A 8 -18.02 0.32 -16.96
CA ALA A 8 -18.41 0.07 -18.34
C ALA A 8 -17.18 -0.12 -19.24
N VAL A 9 -17.31 -0.99 -20.23
CA VAL A 9 -16.32 -1.20 -21.29
C VAL A 9 -16.87 -0.57 -22.57
N TYR A 10 -16.06 0.32 -23.15
CA TYR A 10 -16.32 0.89 -24.46
C TYR A 10 -15.47 0.16 -25.51
N ASP A 11 -16.13 -0.53 -26.43
CA ASP A 11 -15.49 -1.15 -27.58
C ASP A 11 -15.33 -0.09 -28.69
N VAL A 12 -14.07 0.27 -28.99
CA VAL A 12 -13.75 1.34 -29.93
C VAL A 12 -14.10 0.97 -31.39
N ALA A 13 -13.97 -0.31 -31.75
CA ALA A 13 -14.18 -0.78 -33.12
C ALA A 13 -15.67 -0.77 -33.51
N THR A 14 -16.51 -1.26 -32.60
CA THR A 14 -17.97 -1.33 -32.77
C THR A 14 -18.68 -0.08 -32.27
N LYS A 15 -17.97 0.79 -31.52
CA LYS A 15 -18.51 1.97 -30.84
C LYS A 15 -19.64 1.61 -29.88
N ALA A 16 -19.54 0.44 -29.24
CA ALA A 16 -20.55 -0.07 -28.32
C ALA A 16 -20.09 0.11 -26.88
N LEU A 17 -21.02 0.52 -26.00
CA LEU A 17 -20.81 0.58 -24.56
C LEU A 17 -21.50 -0.60 -23.89
N ARG A 18 -20.79 -1.30 -23.00
CA ARG A 18 -21.33 -2.37 -22.18
C ARG A 18 -21.08 -2.11 -20.71
N PHE A 19 -22.14 -2.05 -19.92
CA PHE A 19 -22.04 -2.00 -18.46
C PHE A 19 -21.75 -3.40 -17.93
N LEU A 20 -20.80 -3.49 -17.01
CA LEU A 20 -20.41 -4.75 -16.39
C LEU A 20 -21.14 -4.88 -15.05
N ASP A 21 -22.00 -5.90 -14.96
CA ASP A 21 -22.67 -6.30 -13.73
C ASP A 21 -23.33 -5.13 -12.97
N PRO A 22 -24.10 -4.25 -13.65
CA PRO A 22 -24.56 -2.98 -13.08
C PRO A 22 -25.45 -3.18 -11.86
N SER A 23 -25.35 -2.26 -10.90
CA SER A 23 -26.14 -2.27 -9.67
C SER A 23 -26.43 -0.83 -9.20
N VAL A 24 -27.09 -0.68 -8.06
CA VAL A 24 -27.25 0.63 -7.40
C VAL A 24 -26.06 1.01 -6.52
N ASP A 25 -25.07 0.12 -6.40
CA ASP A 25 -23.89 0.28 -5.55
C ASP A 25 -22.85 1.22 -6.19
N SER A 26 -21.79 1.52 -5.45
CA SER A 26 -20.63 2.27 -5.96
C SER A 26 -19.52 1.33 -6.39
N ASP A 27 -19.35 1.17 -7.71
CA ASP A 27 -18.30 0.35 -8.30
C ASP A 27 -17.06 1.20 -8.67
N GLY A 28 -15.86 0.69 -8.39
CA GLY A 28 -14.59 1.39 -8.62
C GLY A 28 -13.38 0.47 -8.74
N GLU A 29 -12.19 1.06 -8.91
CA GLU A 29 -10.91 0.33 -8.98
C GLU A 29 -10.87 -0.85 -9.96
N PRO A 30 -11.28 -0.67 -11.24
CA PRO A 30 -11.32 -1.76 -12.20
C PRO A 30 -9.92 -2.19 -12.65
N VAL A 31 -9.68 -3.50 -12.70
CA VAL A 31 -8.45 -4.09 -13.24
C VAL A 31 -8.78 -5.19 -14.25
N TRP A 32 -8.12 -5.13 -15.41
CA TRP A 32 -8.25 -6.14 -16.46
C TRP A 32 -7.54 -7.44 -16.11
N SER A 33 -8.13 -8.56 -16.50
CA SER A 33 -7.43 -9.83 -16.56
C SER A 33 -6.32 -9.80 -17.63
N PRO A 34 -5.24 -10.58 -17.47
CA PRO A 34 -4.12 -10.57 -18.42
C PRO A 34 -4.53 -10.92 -19.86
N ASP A 35 -5.57 -11.73 -20.03
CA ASP A 35 -6.13 -12.15 -21.32
C ASP A 35 -7.17 -11.16 -21.89
N GLY A 36 -7.50 -10.09 -21.15
CA GLY A 36 -8.47 -9.07 -21.57
C GLY A 36 -9.93 -9.56 -21.59
N ARG A 37 -10.24 -10.74 -21.04
CA ARG A 37 -11.60 -11.32 -21.10
C ARG A 37 -12.47 -10.94 -19.91
N ARG A 38 -11.87 -10.52 -18.80
CA ARG A 38 -12.55 -10.21 -17.55
C ARG A 38 -12.05 -8.90 -16.96
N ILE A 39 -12.91 -8.28 -16.15
CA ILE A 39 -12.55 -7.15 -15.29
C ILE A 39 -12.93 -7.50 -13.86
N ALA A 40 -11.99 -7.29 -12.93
CA ALA A 40 -12.25 -7.33 -11.50
C ALA A 40 -12.43 -5.88 -11.02
N PHE A 41 -13.32 -5.65 -10.07
CA PHE A 41 -13.58 -4.31 -9.54
C PHE A 41 -14.09 -4.38 -8.10
N LEU A 42 -13.90 -3.29 -7.37
CA LEU A 42 -14.46 -3.09 -6.04
C LEU A 42 -15.92 -2.67 -6.15
N ARG A 43 -16.76 -3.20 -5.27
CA ARG A 43 -18.14 -2.77 -5.07
C ARG A 43 -18.36 -2.40 -3.62
N ILE A 44 -18.73 -1.15 -3.39
CA ILE A 44 -19.15 -0.63 -2.08
C ILE A 44 -20.67 -0.56 -2.09
N PRO A 45 -21.39 -1.33 -1.25
CA PRO A 45 -22.84 -1.33 -1.23
C PRO A 45 -23.41 0.07 -1.01
N ALA A 46 -24.48 0.41 -1.74
CA ALA A 46 -25.27 1.60 -1.48
C ALA A 46 -25.97 1.44 -0.12
N GLY A 47 -25.37 2.03 0.92
CA GLY A 47 -25.90 2.01 2.28
C GLY A 47 -26.67 3.28 2.61
N ALA A 48 -27.68 3.15 3.47
CA ALA A 48 -28.16 4.30 4.22
C ALA A 48 -27.01 4.79 5.12
N GLU A 49 -26.49 5.99 4.85
CA GLU A 49 -25.62 6.66 5.81
C GLU A 49 -26.32 6.62 7.17
N GLY A 50 -25.61 6.20 8.21
CA GLY A 50 -26.14 6.30 9.57
C GLY A 50 -26.58 7.73 9.85
N LEU A 51 -27.44 7.93 10.86
CA LEU A 51 -27.84 9.28 11.25
C LEU A 51 -26.59 10.17 11.37
N PRO A 52 -26.57 11.36 10.77
CA PRO A 52 -25.41 12.22 10.83
C PRO A 52 -25.02 12.44 12.30
N PHE A 53 -23.71 12.50 12.55
CA PHE A 53 -23.14 12.66 13.90
C PHE A 53 -23.32 11.47 14.86
N THR A 54 -23.68 10.27 14.37
CA THR A 54 -23.55 9.04 15.16
C THR A 54 -22.18 8.38 14.95
N PRO A 55 -21.50 7.90 16.01
CA PRO A 55 -20.25 7.15 15.86
C PRO A 55 -20.49 5.86 15.07
N GLN A 56 -19.97 5.79 13.84
CA GLN A 56 -19.92 4.56 13.07
C GLN A 56 -18.52 3.94 13.19
N ARG A 57 -18.42 2.80 13.86
CA ARG A 57 -17.17 2.04 14.03
C ARG A 57 -16.98 0.96 12.97
N SER A 58 -17.92 0.82 12.05
CA SER A 58 -17.92 -0.15 10.95
C SER A 58 -18.80 0.37 9.81
N GLY A 59 -18.48 -0.02 8.58
CA GLY A 59 -19.26 0.30 7.39
C GLY A 59 -19.95 -0.93 6.81
N GLN A 60 -20.66 -0.74 5.69
CA GLN A 60 -21.14 -1.86 4.89
C GLN A 60 -19.95 -2.58 4.27
N PRO A 61 -19.83 -3.93 4.40
CA PRO A 61 -18.72 -4.66 3.84
C PRO A 61 -18.62 -4.50 2.32
N TRP A 62 -17.47 -4.01 1.87
CA TRP A 62 -17.13 -3.95 0.45
C TRP A 62 -16.87 -5.36 -0.11
N SER A 63 -16.97 -5.49 -1.44
CA SER A 63 -16.77 -6.77 -2.13
C SER A 63 -15.93 -6.62 -3.39
N ILE A 64 -15.36 -7.75 -3.82
CA ILE A 64 -14.68 -7.86 -5.12
C ILE A 64 -15.62 -8.60 -6.07
N ARG A 65 -15.87 -7.98 -7.21
CA ARG A 65 -16.63 -8.54 -8.33
C ARG A 65 -15.67 -8.93 -9.45
N VAL A 66 -16.04 -9.93 -10.23
CA VAL A 66 -15.38 -10.27 -11.50
C VAL A 66 -16.46 -10.42 -12.56
N ALA A 67 -16.34 -9.69 -13.67
CA ALA A 67 -17.28 -9.70 -14.79
C ALA A 67 -16.60 -10.14 -16.08
N ASP A 68 -17.33 -10.89 -16.90
CA ASP A 68 -16.95 -11.24 -18.27
C ASP A 68 -17.24 -10.05 -19.20
N VAL A 69 -16.25 -9.66 -19.99
CA VAL A 69 -16.29 -8.46 -20.82
C VAL A 69 -17.22 -8.63 -22.02
N ALA A 70 -17.31 -9.85 -22.56
CA ALA A 70 -18.12 -10.11 -23.75
C ALA A 70 -19.62 -10.12 -23.45
N THR A 71 -20.01 -10.62 -22.27
CA THR A 71 -21.40 -10.77 -21.86
C THR A 71 -21.86 -9.64 -20.95
N GLY A 72 -20.96 -9.04 -20.15
CA GLY A 72 -21.29 -8.07 -19.10
C GLY A 72 -21.76 -8.73 -17.82
N VAL A 73 -21.81 -10.06 -17.75
CA VAL A 73 -22.27 -10.80 -16.56
C VAL A 73 -21.12 -10.87 -15.56
N GLY A 74 -21.39 -10.51 -14.30
CA GLY A 74 -20.44 -10.61 -13.22
C GLY A 74 -20.94 -11.35 -12.00
N ARG A 75 -20.01 -11.62 -11.09
CA ARG A 75 -20.27 -12.30 -9.81
C ARG A 75 -19.33 -11.82 -8.73
N GLY A 76 -19.78 -11.93 -7.49
CA GLY A 76 -18.95 -11.70 -6.31
C GLY A 76 -17.97 -12.86 -6.16
N VAL A 77 -16.71 -12.53 -5.95
CA VAL A 77 -15.65 -13.53 -5.71
C VAL A 77 -15.21 -13.52 -4.26
N TRP A 78 -15.37 -12.38 -3.58
CA TRP A 78 -15.04 -12.20 -2.17
C TRP A 78 -15.80 -11.01 -1.58
N VAL A 79 -16.03 -11.01 -0.27
CA VAL A 79 -16.64 -9.93 0.50
C VAL A 79 -15.90 -9.78 1.83
N ALA A 80 -15.73 -8.55 2.29
CA ALA A 80 -15.14 -8.27 3.60
C ALA A 80 -16.04 -8.79 4.73
N ASP A 81 -15.43 -9.07 5.88
CA ASP A 81 -16.19 -9.35 7.09
C ASP A 81 -16.87 -8.07 7.60
N SER A 82 -18.00 -8.23 8.28
CA SER A 82 -18.59 -7.14 9.07
C SER A 82 -17.68 -6.78 10.25
N GLY A 83 -17.63 -5.50 10.63
CA GLY A 83 -16.79 -5.03 11.74
C GLY A 83 -15.45 -4.48 11.27
N ALA A 84 -14.34 -4.91 11.88
CA ALA A 84 -13.01 -4.45 11.50
C ALA A 84 -12.70 -4.82 10.03
N GLY A 85 -12.21 -3.85 9.25
CA GLY A 85 -11.96 -4.00 7.83
C GLY A 85 -13.21 -4.02 6.93
N SER A 86 -14.40 -3.75 7.48
CA SER A 86 -15.63 -3.63 6.67
C SER A 86 -15.64 -2.39 5.78
N VAL A 87 -14.87 -1.36 6.12
CA VAL A 87 -14.61 -0.19 5.27
C VAL A 87 -13.33 -0.45 4.47
N PHE A 88 -13.38 -0.15 3.18
CA PHE A 88 -12.21 -0.33 2.32
C PHE A 88 -11.09 0.64 2.71
N ARG A 89 -9.85 0.13 2.78
CA ARG A 89 -8.65 0.90 3.08
C ARG A 89 -7.66 0.75 1.93
N GLU A 90 -7.34 1.87 1.30
CA GLU A 90 -6.43 1.95 0.17
C GLU A 90 -4.96 1.82 0.59
N VAL A 91 -4.16 1.31 -0.34
CA VAL A 91 -2.70 1.41 -0.35
C VAL A 91 -2.25 2.38 -1.44
N VAL A 92 -1.00 2.83 -1.40
CA VAL A 92 -0.40 3.64 -2.47
C VAL A 92 0.02 2.71 -3.60
N ALA A 93 -0.84 2.56 -4.60
CA ALA A 93 -0.62 1.70 -5.75
C ALA A 93 -1.27 2.28 -7.01
N ALA A 94 -0.86 1.79 -8.18
CA ALA A 94 -1.48 2.16 -9.45
C ALA A 94 -2.94 1.68 -9.56
N ASN A 95 -3.25 0.54 -8.93
CA ASN A 95 -4.60 0.00 -8.78
C ASN A 95 -4.72 -0.62 -7.39
N GLN A 96 -5.91 -0.56 -6.80
CA GLN A 96 -6.17 -1.21 -5.51
C GLN A 96 -6.40 -2.72 -5.63
N LEU A 97 -6.75 -3.19 -6.84
CA LEU A 97 -6.82 -4.60 -7.20
C LEU A 97 -5.70 -4.94 -8.19
N LEU A 98 -4.96 -6.01 -7.92
CA LEU A 98 -3.86 -6.48 -8.76
C LEU A 98 -4.18 -7.88 -9.28
N TRP A 99 -4.33 -8.03 -10.59
CA TRP A 99 -4.53 -9.35 -11.20
C TRP A 99 -3.20 -10.10 -11.31
N GLY A 100 -2.97 -10.98 -10.34
CA GLY A 100 -1.79 -11.81 -10.17
C GLY A 100 -1.83 -13.11 -10.99
N ALA A 101 -0.68 -13.78 -11.03
CA ALA A 101 -0.51 -15.09 -11.67
C ALA A 101 -1.38 -16.16 -10.99
N GLY A 102 -1.71 -17.22 -11.75
CA GLY A 102 -2.58 -18.29 -11.27
C GLY A 102 -4.05 -17.88 -11.11
N ASP A 103 -4.46 -16.84 -11.85
CA ASP A 103 -5.82 -16.29 -11.84
C ASP A 103 -6.30 -15.82 -10.46
N ARG A 104 -5.47 -15.00 -9.81
CA ARG A 104 -5.71 -14.48 -8.46
C ARG A 104 -5.81 -12.96 -8.45
N ILE A 105 -6.62 -12.44 -7.55
CA ILE A 105 -6.73 -11.01 -7.28
C ILE A 105 -6.06 -10.74 -5.94
N VAL A 106 -5.02 -9.90 -5.95
CA VAL A 106 -4.39 -9.36 -4.74
C VAL A 106 -5.02 -8.02 -4.40
N PHE A 107 -5.27 -7.77 -3.12
CA PHE A 107 -5.94 -6.57 -2.62
C PHE A 107 -5.53 -6.22 -1.18
N PRO A 108 -5.62 -4.95 -0.76
CA PRO A 108 -5.41 -4.54 0.62
C PRO A 108 -6.66 -4.78 1.48
N TRP A 109 -6.47 -5.13 2.76
CA TRP A 109 -7.56 -5.23 3.72
C TRP A 109 -7.07 -5.01 5.16
N GLU A 110 -7.72 -4.10 5.87
CA GLU A 110 -7.42 -3.74 7.26
C GLU A 110 -8.23 -4.58 8.25
N LYS A 111 -8.13 -5.91 8.15
CA LYS A 111 -8.97 -6.83 8.95
C LYS A 111 -8.61 -6.83 10.43
N ASP A 112 -7.32 -6.90 10.72
CA ASP A 112 -6.77 -7.23 12.04
C ASP A 112 -6.16 -6.01 12.75
N GLY A 113 -6.50 -4.81 12.26
CA GLY A 113 -5.98 -3.54 12.77
C GLY A 113 -4.78 -3.00 12.00
N TRP A 114 -4.30 -3.74 10.99
CA TRP A 114 -3.22 -3.32 10.11
C TRP A 114 -3.62 -3.52 8.64
N THR A 115 -3.18 -2.62 7.76
CA THR A 115 -3.40 -2.78 6.32
C THR A 115 -2.46 -3.84 5.77
N HIS A 116 -3.03 -4.99 5.44
CA HIS A 116 -2.30 -6.14 4.90
C HIS A 116 -2.72 -6.48 3.48
N LEU A 117 -1.88 -7.26 2.80
CA LEU A 117 -2.19 -7.81 1.48
C LEU A 117 -2.82 -9.19 1.60
N TYR A 118 -3.90 -9.38 0.84
CA TYR A 118 -4.60 -10.65 0.71
C TYR A 118 -4.67 -11.07 -0.76
N THR A 119 -4.89 -12.35 -1.01
CA THR A 119 -5.11 -12.92 -2.34
C THR A 119 -6.34 -13.81 -2.35
N VAL A 120 -7.15 -13.74 -3.40
CA VAL A 120 -8.30 -14.64 -3.62
C VAL A 120 -8.31 -15.15 -5.06
N PRO A 121 -8.72 -16.40 -5.33
CA PRO A 121 -8.96 -16.81 -6.71
C PRO A 121 -9.98 -15.89 -7.39
N ALA A 122 -9.77 -15.53 -8.66
CA ALA A 122 -10.78 -14.84 -9.46
C ALA A 122 -12.02 -15.73 -9.70
N ALA A 123 -11.90 -17.03 -9.40
CA ALA A 123 -13.03 -17.94 -9.33
C ALA A 123 -13.87 -17.81 -8.04
N GLY A 124 -13.44 -16.98 -7.10
CA GLY A 124 -14.01 -16.83 -5.76
C GLY A 124 -13.53 -17.87 -4.75
N GLY A 125 -13.77 -17.59 -3.48
CA GLY A 125 -13.45 -18.48 -2.37
C GLY A 125 -12.80 -17.75 -1.19
N ARG A 126 -12.07 -18.51 -0.38
CA ARG A 126 -11.39 -17.98 0.80
C ARG A 126 -10.17 -17.15 0.40
N ALA A 127 -10.06 -15.95 0.97
CA ALA A 127 -8.85 -15.14 0.86
C ALA A 127 -7.71 -15.70 1.73
N THR A 128 -6.49 -15.61 1.20
CA THR A 128 -5.25 -15.96 1.90
C THR A 128 -4.52 -14.66 2.26
N LEU A 129 -4.14 -14.52 3.54
CA LEU A 129 -3.30 -13.42 4.02
C LEU A 129 -1.85 -13.62 3.53
N LEU A 130 -1.29 -12.61 2.88
CA LEU A 130 0.08 -12.63 2.33
C LEU A 130 1.10 -12.00 3.29
N THR A 131 0.69 -11.02 4.10
CA THR A 131 1.59 -10.23 4.96
C THR A 131 1.19 -10.32 6.43
N PRO A 132 1.25 -11.48 7.10
CA PRO A 132 0.85 -11.56 8.50
C PRO A 132 1.82 -10.81 9.44
N GLY A 133 1.30 -10.04 10.39
CA GLY A 133 2.10 -9.41 11.44
C GLY A 133 1.49 -8.13 12.02
N GLY A 134 2.20 -7.51 12.96
CA GLY A 134 1.82 -6.22 13.54
C GLY A 134 2.52 -5.05 12.86
N PHE A 135 2.21 -4.82 11.59
CA PHE A 135 2.86 -3.81 10.74
C PHE A 135 1.94 -3.37 9.61
N GLU A 136 2.18 -2.20 9.02
CA GLU A 136 1.46 -1.66 7.86
C GLU A 136 2.16 -1.99 6.54
N VAL A 137 1.36 -2.26 5.51
CA VAL A 137 1.77 -2.19 4.10
C VAL A 137 1.32 -0.86 3.50
N GLU A 138 2.20 -0.18 2.77
CA GLU A 138 1.91 1.18 2.26
C GLU A 138 1.97 1.29 0.74
N HIS A 139 3.14 1.12 0.12
CA HIS A 139 3.31 1.23 -1.33
C HIS A 139 3.36 -0.16 -1.93
N VAL A 140 2.61 -0.41 -3.01
CA VAL A 140 2.46 -1.77 -3.56
C VAL A 140 2.56 -1.78 -5.08
N THR A 141 3.30 -2.75 -5.61
CA THR A 141 3.40 -3.03 -7.03
C THR A 141 3.47 -4.53 -7.31
N LEU A 142 3.13 -4.92 -8.53
CA LEU A 142 3.19 -6.31 -8.99
C LEU A 142 4.37 -6.47 -9.95
N SER A 143 5.08 -7.61 -9.86
CA SER A 143 6.10 -7.96 -10.85
C SER A 143 5.50 -8.13 -12.26
N PRO A 144 6.29 -7.94 -13.34
CA PRO A 144 5.79 -8.08 -14.71
C PRO A 144 5.18 -9.46 -15.03
N ASP A 145 5.75 -10.52 -14.45
CA ASP A 145 5.25 -11.90 -14.55
C ASP A 145 4.01 -12.18 -13.69
N ARG A 146 3.58 -11.18 -12.91
CA ARG A 146 2.42 -11.20 -12.02
C ARG A 146 2.54 -12.19 -10.86
N ALA A 147 3.69 -12.80 -10.65
CA ALA A 147 3.87 -13.86 -9.65
C ALA A 147 4.27 -13.34 -8.27
N THR A 148 4.79 -12.11 -8.19
CA THR A 148 5.34 -11.52 -6.96
C THR A 148 4.73 -10.14 -6.72
N VAL A 149 4.32 -9.88 -5.48
CA VAL A 149 3.97 -8.55 -5.01
C VAL A 149 5.18 -7.96 -4.30
N VAL A 150 5.54 -6.73 -4.65
CA VAL A 150 6.64 -5.98 -4.04
C VAL A 150 6.03 -4.77 -3.35
N PHE A 151 6.40 -4.53 -2.10
CA PHE A 151 5.75 -3.53 -1.27
C PHE A 151 6.70 -2.86 -0.28
N SER A 152 6.33 -1.68 0.22
CA SER A 152 7.00 -1.05 1.36
C SER A 152 6.24 -1.35 2.66
N SER A 153 6.97 -1.61 3.74
CA SER A 153 6.37 -1.87 5.05
C SER A 153 7.29 -1.44 6.19
N ASN A 154 6.68 -1.17 7.35
CA ASN A 154 7.35 -0.97 8.63
C ASN A 154 7.50 -2.28 9.44
N GLN A 155 7.38 -3.43 8.77
CA GLN A 155 7.68 -4.73 9.34
C GLN A 155 9.06 -4.73 10.00
N ASP A 156 9.11 -5.23 11.24
CA ASP A 156 10.29 -5.33 12.10
C ASP A 156 10.90 -3.99 12.58
N ASP A 157 10.47 -2.84 12.04
CA ASP A 157 10.94 -1.51 12.42
C ASP A 157 9.88 -0.42 12.17
N ILE A 158 9.17 -0.02 13.24
CA ILE A 158 8.09 0.97 13.18
C ILE A 158 8.54 2.35 12.70
N GLU A 159 9.81 2.71 12.92
CA GLU A 159 10.40 3.99 12.55
C GLU A 159 10.87 4.02 11.09
N ARG A 160 10.89 2.86 10.42
CA ARG A 160 11.44 2.73 9.06
C ARG A 160 10.44 2.16 8.08
N ARG A 161 10.81 2.26 6.81
CA ARG A 161 10.15 1.58 5.70
C ARG A 161 11.22 0.84 4.92
N HIS A 162 10.99 -0.43 4.67
CA HIS A 162 11.84 -1.24 3.82
C HIS A 162 11.01 -1.85 2.70
N ILE A 163 11.67 -2.22 1.61
CA ILE A 163 11.06 -2.95 0.51
C ILE A 163 11.07 -4.43 0.82
N TRP A 164 9.91 -5.05 0.64
CA TRP A 164 9.65 -6.47 0.83
C TRP A 164 9.02 -7.05 -0.43
N LYS A 165 9.03 -8.38 -0.52
CA LYS A 165 8.33 -9.11 -1.57
C LYS A 165 7.70 -10.39 -1.05
N VAL A 166 6.57 -10.77 -1.63
CA VAL A 166 5.85 -12.00 -1.34
C VAL A 166 5.24 -12.59 -2.61
N ALA A 167 5.17 -13.91 -2.72
CA ALA A 167 4.54 -14.56 -3.86
C ALA A 167 3.01 -14.37 -3.81
N VAL A 168 2.39 -14.17 -4.98
CA VAL A 168 0.93 -14.06 -5.14
C VAL A 168 0.20 -15.33 -4.69
N SER A 169 0.86 -16.49 -4.76
CA SER A 169 0.35 -17.77 -4.30
C SER A 169 0.37 -17.93 -2.77
N GLY A 170 1.05 -17.05 -2.04
CA GLY A 170 1.28 -17.14 -0.60
C GLY A 170 2.70 -17.55 -0.23
N GLY A 171 2.94 -17.67 1.08
CA GLY A 171 4.25 -17.90 1.68
C GLY A 171 4.74 -16.67 2.46
N PRO A 172 5.86 -16.79 3.19
CA PRO A 172 6.37 -15.71 4.00
C PRO A 172 6.94 -14.57 3.14
N PRO A 173 6.70 -13.29 3.49
CA PRO A 173 7.41 -12.17 2.89
C PRO A 173 8.92 -12.24 3.13
N THR A 174 9.70 -11.70 2.19
CA THR A 174 11.15 -11.60 2.27
C THR A 174 11.59 -10.16 2.04
N ALA A 175 12.54 -9.69 2.85
CA ALA A 175 13.11 -8.36 2.71
C ALA A 175 13.95 -8.24 1.43
N VAL A 176 13.77 -7.15 0.69
CA VAL A 176 14.61 -6.73 -0.43
C VAL A 176 15.65 -5.72 0.06
N THR A 177 15.24 -4.77 0.90
CA THR A 177 16.12 -3.80 1.55
C THR A 177 16.16 -4.00 3.06
N LYS A 178 17.18 -3.44 3.70
CA LYS A 178 17.38 -3.39 5.15
C LYS A 178 18.35 -2.27 5.47
N GLY A 179 18.34 -1.79 6.69
CA GLY A 179 19.35 -0.84 7.18
C GLY A 179 18.72 0.31 7.93
N THR A 180 19.41 1.45 7.94
CA THR A 180 18.99 2.61 8.73
C THR A 180 18.19 3.64 7.93
N GLY A 181 18.11 3.48 6.61
CA GLY A 181 17.37 4.34 5.69
C GLY A 181 15.87 4.04 5.64
N LEU A 182 15.21 4.78 4.76
CA LEU A 182 13.81 4.62 4.37
C LEU A 182 13.76 4.27 2.90
N GLU A 183 13.03 3.22 2.54
CA GLU A 183 12.79 2.82 1.16
C GLU A 183 11.30 2.63 0.88
N TRP A 184 10.78 3.28 -0.15
CA TRP A 184 9.36 3.26 -0.52
C TRP A 184 9.11 3.46 -2.02
N THR A 185 7.86 3.38 -2.45
CA THR A 185 7.44 3.47 -3.86
C THR A 185 8.20 2.50 -4.77
N PRO A 186 8.11 1.17 -4.54
CA PRO A 186 8.79 0.21 -5.38
C PRO A 186 8.18 0.14 -6.78
N VAL A 187 9.03 -0.06 -7.78
CA VAL A 187 8.68 -0.39 -9.17
C VAL A 187 9.63 -1.49 -9.64
N VAL A 188 9.07 -2.58 -10.20
CA VAL A 188 9.86 -3.69 -10.72
C VAL A 188 10.27 -3.39 -12.16
N THR A 189 11.53 -3.70 -12.52
CA THR A 189 12.01 -3.55 -13.89
C THR A 189 11.24 -4.47 -14.84
N GLY A 190 11.10 -4.09 -16.12
CA GLY A 190 10.33 -4.88 -17.09
C GLY A 190 10.84 -6.30 -17.33
N ASP A 191 12.13 -6.56 -17.06
CA ASP A 191 12.73 -7.89 -17.11
C ASP A 191 12.61 -8.69 -15.79
N GLY A 192 12.01 -8.10 -14.75
CA GLY A 192 11.79 -8.71 -13.44
C GLY A 192 13.04 -8.85 -12.57
N ARG A 193 14.21 -8.37 -13.00
CA ARG A 193 15.50 -8.62 -12.29
C ARG A 193 15.83 -7.59 -11.22
N GLY A 194 15.25 -6.41 -11.29
CA GLY A 194 15.54 -5.32 -10.37
C GLY A 194 14.29 -4.67 -9.80
N VAL A 195 14.48 -3.97 -8.68
CA VAL A 195 13.47 -3.12 -8.06
C VAL A 195 14.06 -1.72 -7.94
N ALA A 196 13.42 -0.76 -8.60
CA ALA A 196 13.67 0.65 -8.36
C ALA A 196 12.76 1.14 -7.22
N PHE A 197 13.26 2.04 -6.39
CA PHE A 197 12.50 2.62 -5.28
C PHE A 197 13.07 3.99 -4.91
N ILE A 198 12.30 4.77 -4.16
CA ILE A 198 12.80 5.98 -3.52
C ILE A 198 13.50 5.59 -2.23
N GLN A 199 14.71 6.11 -2.03
CA GLN A 199 15.49 5.94 -0.82
C GLN A 199 15.74 7.30 -0.17
N ALA A 200 15.66 7.38 1.15
CA ALA A 200 16.14 8.51 1.94
C ALA A 200 16.91 8.03 3.17
N GLY A 201 17.85 8.86 3.61
CA GLY A 201 18.48 8.73 4.91
C GLY A 201 18.09 9.87 5.82
N THR A 202 18.55 9.81 7.06
CA THR A 202 18.46 10.90 8.04
C THR A 202 19.15 12.19 7.59
N ARG A 203 20.08 12.07 6.63
CA ARG A 203 20.93 13.16 6.15
C ARG A 203 20.98 13.27 4.63
N THR A 204 20.29 12.39 3.92
CA THR A 204 20.25 12.35 2.47
C THR A 204 18.81 12.46 1.99
N PRO A 205 18.47 13.45 1.15
CA PRO A 205 17.11 13.62 0.64
C PRO A 205 16.59 12.39 -0.11
N PRO A 206 15.26 12.26 -0.25
CA PRO A 206 14.65 11.24 -1.10
C PRO A 206 15.21 11.29 -2.54
N HIS A 207 15.72 10.16 -3.03
CA HIS A 207 16.25 10.02 -4.39
C HIS A 207 15.97 8.61 -4.94
N PRO A 208 15.83 8.46 -6.26
CA PRO A 208 15.56 7.16 -6.88
C PRO A 208 16.83 6.30 -6.94
N VAL A 209 16.71 5.05 -6.54
CA VAL A 209 17.77 4.04 -6.64
C VAL A 209 17.24 2.76 -7.31
N LEU A 210 18.14 1.94 -7.82
CA LEU A 210 17.85 0.62 -8.39
C LEU A 210 18.66 -0.46 -7.68
N GLN A 211 17.98 -1.47 -7.15
CA GLN A 211 18.62 -2.67 -6.63
C GLN A 211 18.40 -3.84 -7.59
N VAL A 212 19.49 -4.54 -7.94
CA VAL A 212 19.45 -5.77 -8.76
C VAL A 212 19.96 -6.94 -7.93
N GLY A 213 19.12 -7.95 -7.71
CA GLY A 213 19.44 -9.07 -6.83
C GLY A 213 19.79 -8.62 -5.41
N SER A 214 20.94 -9.09 -4.90
CA SER A 214 21.46 -8.76 -3.56
C SER A 214 22.56 -7.69 -3.57
N ALA A 215 22.83 -7.05 -4.71
CA ALA A 215 23.80 -5.98 -4.79
C ALA A 215 23.30 -4.73 -4.05
N SER A 216 24.22 -3.84 -3.66
CA SER A 216 23.85 -2.54 -3.10
C SER A 216 23.03 -1.71 -4.11
N PRO A 217 22.05 -0.91 -3.66
CA PRO A 217 21.29 -0.03 -4.54
C PRO A 217 22.21 0.95 -5.27
N ARG A 218 21.95 1.13 -6.57
CA ARG A 218 22.64 2.10 -7.44
C ARG A 218 21.78 3.35 -7.60
N ASP A 219 22.35 4.52 -7.40
CA ASP A 219 21.69 5.80 -7.69
C ASP A 219 21.29 5.90 -9.17
N LEU A 220 20.05 6.31 -9.43
CA LEU A 220 19.49 6.51 -10.77
C LEU A 220 19.55 7.97 -11.22
N ALA A 221 19.79 8.90 -10.31
CA ALA A 221 19.87 10.33 -10.60
C ALA A 221 21.09 10.97 -9.93
N PRO A 222 22.32 10.52 -10.29
CA PRO A 222 23.54 11.06 -9.72
C PRO A 222 23.64 12.56 -10.00
N GLY A 223 23.85 13.35 -8.95
CA GLY A 223 23.90 14.82 -9.02
C GLY A 223 22.55 15.52 -8.90
N ALA A 224 21.44 14.80 -8.70
CA ALA A 224 20.15 15.41 -8.36
C ALA A 224 20.16 16.06 -6.98
N ILE A 225 20.98 15.55 -6.06
CA ILE A 225 21.29 16.22 -4.79
C ILE A 225 22.42 17.22 -5.09
N PRO A 226 22.18 18.53 -4.94
CA PRO A 226 23.20 19.55 -5.21
C PRO A 226 24.41 19.39 -4.28
N ALA A 227 25.60 19.72 -4.78
CA ALA A 227 26.85 19.60 -4.01
C ALA A 227 26.87 20.51 -2.77
N GLU A 228 26.11 21.60 -2.80
CA GLU A 228 25.90 22.53 -1.69
C GLU A 228 24.90 22.03 -0.63
N PHE A 229 24.24 20.89 -0.86
CA PHE A 229 23.33 20.32 0.13
C PHE A 229 24.10 20.02 1.43
N PRO A 230 23.66 20.54 2.58
CA PRO A 230 24.46 20.54 3.80
C PRO A 230 24.37 19.22 4.56
N GLU A 231 24.58 18.09 3.89
CA GLU A 231 24.55 16.74 4.48
C GLU A 231 25.42 16.68 5.74
N GLY A 232 26.62 17.28 5.67
CA GLY A 232 27.58 17.39 6.76
C GLY A 232 27.14 18.26 7.93
N ALA A 233 26.06 19.04 7.84
CA ALA A 233 25.50 19.84 8.94
C ALA A 233 24.32 19.16 9.65
N LEU A 234 23.67 18.19 8.99
CA LEU A 234 22.53 17.46 9.55
C LEU A 234 22.96 16.49 10.67
N VAL A 235 21.99 15.97 11.42
CA VAL A 235 22.22 15.02 12.52
C VAL A 235 21.21 13.89 12.41
N ASP A 236 21.60 12.71 12.89
CA ASP A 236 20.67 11.59 13.00
C ASP A 236 19.72 11.85 14.18
N PRO A 237 18.39 11.77 13.99
CA PRO A 237 17.45 11.86 15.10
C PRO A 237 17.63 10.68 16.05
N GLN A 238 17.43 10.94 17.33
CA GLN A 238 17.39 9.92 18.37
C GLN A 238 15.92 9.57 18.65
N PRO A 239 15.55 8.27 18.66
CA PRO A 239 14.22 7.86 19.07
C PRO A 239 14.05 8.12 20.57
N VAL A 240 12.93 8.73 20.94
CA VAL A 240 12.53 8.95 22.33
C VAL A 240 11.14 8.38 22.52
N LEU A 241 11.01 7.52 23.52
CA LEU A 241 9.75 6.89 23.91
C LEU A 241 9.32 7.46 25.25
N PHE A 242 8.07 7.89 25.35
CA PHE A 242 7.49 8.33 26.62
C PHE A 242 6.02 7.96 26.73
N PRO A 243 5.51 7.69 27.94
CA PRO A 243 4.11 7.38 28.13
C PRO A 243 3.24 8.64 27.99
N ALA A 244 2.13 8.52 27.28
CA ALA A 244 1.02 9.47 27.34
C ALA A 244 0.27 9.35 28.68
N ALA A 245 -0.65 10.29 28.93
CA ALA A 245 -1.44 10.32 30.16
C ALA A 245 -2.32 9.08 30.37
N ASP A 246 -2.68 8.38 29.29
CA ASP A 246 -3.46 7.14 29.30
C ASP A 246 -2.59 5.86 29.32
N GLY A 247 -1.25 6.02 29.34
CA GLY A 247 -0.29 4.92 29.33
C GLY A 247 0.11 4.43 27.93
N THR A 248 -0.43 5.01 26.85
CA THR A 248 0.03 4.72 25.48
C THR A 248 1.47 5.16 25.30
N THR A 249 2.32 4.29 24.74
CA THR A 249 3.70 4.67 24.39
C THR A 249 3.69 5.61 23.19
N ILE A 250 4.20 6.82 23.36
CA ILE A 250 4.39 7.80 22.29
C ILE A 250 5.81 7.72 21.77
N HIS A 251 5.91 7.66 20.44
CA HIS A 251 7.16 7.71 19.70
C HIS A 251 7.45 9.14 19.28
N ALA A 252 8.66 9.63 19.54
CA ALA A 252 9.13 10.93 19.15
C ALA A 252 10.59 10.90 18.68
N GLN A 253 10.99 11.97 17.99
CA GLN A 253 12.35 12.13 17.48
C GLN A 253 13.01 13.35 18.14
N LEU A 254 14.21 13.15 18.65
CA LEU A 254 15.04 14.18 19.26
C LEU A 254 16.23 14.50 18.36
N PHE A 255 16.32 15.75 17.91
CA PHE A 255 17.43 16.26 17.12
C PHE A 255 18.37 17.06 18.04
N LEU A 256 19.55 16.50 18.34
CA LEU A 256 20.55 17.16 19.17
C LEU A 256 21.61 17.86 18.30
N PRO A 257 21.99 19.11 18.62
CA PRO A 257 23.18 19.72 18.05
C PRO A 257 24.42 18.88 18.34
N ARG A 258 25.42 18.98 17.46
CA ARG A 258 26.69 18.28 17.66
C ARG A 258 27.42 18.79 18.91
N GLY A 259 28.07 17.87 19.62
CA GLY A 259 28.95 18.20 20.73
C GLY A 259 28.26 18.65 22.02
N VAL A 260 26.93 18.49 22.11
CA VAL A 260 26.20 18.70 23.37
C VAL A 260 26.73 17.74 24.44
N LYS A 261 27.06 18.27 25.62
CA LYS A 261 27.53 17.48 26.77
C LYS A 261 26.37 17.10 27.67
N GLY A 262 26.48 15.98 28.37
CA GLY A 262 25.50 15.56 29.37
C GLY A 262 25.31 16.63 30.46
N GLY A 263 24.06 16.99 30.75
CA GLY A 263 23.70 18.00 31.75
C GLY A 263 23.71 19.45 31.26
N GLU A 264 24.14 19.69 30.02
CA GLU A 264 24.11 21.02 29.41
C GLU A 264 22.67 21.47 29.12
N ARG A 265 22.31 22.69 29.55
CA ARG A 265 20.97 23.26 29.29
C ARG A 265 20.98 24.00 27.95
N ARG A 266 20.01 23.68 27.10
CA ARG A 266 19.78 24.35 25.81
C ARG A 266 18.29 24.71 25.66
N PRO A 267 17.95 25.79 24.96
CA PRO A 267 16.58 26.01 24.53
C PRO A 267 16.13 24.88 23.61
N ALA A 268 14.87 24.46 23.72
CA ALA A 268 14.27 23.44 22.88
C ALA A 268 13.05 24.03 22.14
N VAL A 269 12.86 23.58 20.90
CA VAL A 269 11.63 23.82 20.14
C VAL A 269 10.93 22.49 20.03
N VAL A 270 9.62 22.47 20.33
CA VAL A 270 8.81 21.27 20.19
C VAL A 270 7.88 21.45 19.00
N PHE A 271 7.99 20.53 18.04
CA PHE A 271 7.15 20.49 16.86
C PHE A 271 6.17 19.34 17.01
N PHE A 272 4.88 19.63 16.90
CA PHE A 272 3.81 18.65 16.99
C PHE A 272 3.00 18.66 15.70
N HIS A 273 2.68 17.48 15.21
CA HIS A 273 1.77 17.26 14.10
C HIS A 273 0.94 16.00 14.40
N GLY A 274 -0.35 16.04 14.09
CA GLY A 274 -1.30 14.98 14.42
C GLY A 274 -2.73 15.52 14.45
N ARG A 275 -3.72 14.64 14.31
CA ARG A 275 -5.13 14.92 14.59
C ARG A 275 -5.56 14.12 15.80
#